data_AF-A0A2N0AJR2-F1
#
_entry.id   AF-A0A2N0AJR2-F1
#
_cell.length_a   1.000
_cell.length_b   1.000
_cell.length_c   1.000
_cell.angle_alpha   90.00
_cell.angle_beta   90.00
_cell.angle_gamma   90.00
#
_symmetry.space_group_name_H-M   'P 1'
#
loop_
_entity.id
_entity.type
_entity.pdbx_description
1 polymer ?
#
loop_
_entity_poly.entity_id
_entity_poly.type
_entity_poly.pdbx_seq_one_letter_code
_entity_poly.pdbx_strand_id
1 'polypeptide(L)'
;MSATNQEGGNETDLLTDFKKGYVYFLTGFQSLVGSFLQFLSSGLTETNKREILSFRKNLDQELDKSQKKIKEIIFNLDEKHMYAQVRKEYSRYFSSQLDESSRYDFIQFHLIFEMLRYFYIESYEGWILLRDVVTNTKFSDQDFQTNSLLNYRILPALERLYHLEIFLKRMSFILQVNNQNFLTEYKPTKPKFRDRVIYRLSSVFDETLYDKPEALEPQDSDIVYKSEEVIQNEIQESDKTKQLQNQKPKPKEEGNTNYIQAYGKYTWNSDQHYFFRYEMDKYLAEKALFKSAISLDLHLGADEQLLRAELIRSMTSTEKKNKSAEDFEVEYQNFLKQFFQFCENIILMNMMIPNQVKYVFLFHLGPSHFYMIAKKFLMEVNTGYIHSRGADGKKVNRVIPGEYVKKHVIDYWNETILPNVGEEKNNLALLKKLTEMIEEKYIEISKLTIQKYDELDEEIKNSKPRELIFREYMNEWMGAANIIIFKRFVKNKSF
;
A
#
# COMPACT_ATOMS: atom_id res chain seq x y z
N MET A 1 26.19 33.85 -21.77
CA MET A 1 27.32 33.30 -22.55
C MET A 1 26.79 32.10 -23.32
N SER A 2 26.95 32.14 -24.63
CA SER A 2 26.42 31.21 -25.62
C SER A 2 27.39 30.07 -25.94
N ALA A 3 26.81 28.98 -26.45
CA ALA A 3 27.40 27.84 -27.16
C ALA A 3 27.97 26.72 -26.28
N THR A 4 27.26 25.59 -26.22
CA THR A 4 27.47 24.43 -27.11
C THR A 4 26.44 23.36 -26.72
N ASN A 5 25.48 23.08 -27.59
CA ASN A 5 24.71 21.82 -27.68
C ASN A 5 23.78 21.96 -28.91
N GLN A 6 24.37 22.05 -30.10
CA GLN A 6 23.68 21.85 -31.36
C GLN A 6 24.30 20.62 -32.01
N GLU A 7 23.86 19.45 -31.58
CA GLU A 7 23.96 18.18 -32.31
C GLU A 7 23.05 17.17 -31.61
N GLY A 8 21.87 16.91 -32.18
CA GLY A 8 21.02 15.76 -31.83
C GLY A 8 19.57 16.05 -31.46
N GLY A 9 18.67 16.11 -32.47
CA GLY A 9 17.21 16.03 -32.29
C GLY A 9 16.56 17.14 -31.45
N ASN A 10 15.23 17.31 -31.54
CA ASN A 10 14.54 18.11 -30.53
C ASN A 10 14.54 17.26 -29.24
N GLU A 11 14.94 17.79 -28.08
CA GLU A 11 14.92 17.02 -26.81
C GLU A 11 13.54 16.38 -26.56
N THR A 12 12.49 17.03 -27.03
CA THR A 12 11.10 16.56 -26.96
C THR A 12 10.82 15.29 -27.79
N ASP A 13 11.64 14.99 -28.80
CA ASP A 13 11.57 13.76 -29.61
C ASP A 13 12.07 12.56 -28.81
N LEU A 14 13.10 12.75 -27.98
CA LEU A 14 13.64 11.73 -27.09
C LEU A 14 12.69 11.41 -25.93
N LEU A 15 11.70 12.27 -25.68
CA LEU A 15 10.71 12.12 -24.60
C LEU A 15 9.36 11.53 -25.06
N THR A 16 9.30 10.94 -26.26
CA THR A 16 8.07 10.35 -26.82
C THR A 16 7.41 9.31 -25.91
N ASP A 17 8.17 8.45 -25.24
CA ASP A 17 7.64 7.47 -24.29
C ASP A 17 6.98 8.16 -23.07
N PHE A 18 7.51 9.30 -22.62
CA PHE A 18 6.95 10.07 -21.51
C PHE A 18 5.66 10.81 -21.90
N LYS A 19 5.43 11.10 -23.19
CA LYS A 19 4.15 11.67 -23.68
C LYS A 19 2.97 10.70 -23.43
N LYS A 20 3.24 9.39 -23.32
CA LYS A 20 2.26 8.36 -22.93
C LYS A 20 2.13 8.18 -21.41
N GLY A 21 2.87 8.96 -20.63
CA GLY A 21 2.92 8.92 -19.17
C GLY A 21 4.17 8.20 -18.62
N TYR A 22 4.63 8.61 -17.43
CA TYR A 22 5.80 8.01 -16.77
C TYR A 22 5.62 6.51 -16.46
N VAL A 23 4.39 6.04 -16.23
CA VAL A 23 4.08 4.61 -16.02
C VAL A 23 4.42 3.80 -17.27
N TYR A 24 4.15 4.33 -18.47
CA TYR A 24 4.49 3.65 -19.72
C TYR A 24 6.00 3.48 -19.85
N PHE A 25 6.77 4.54 -19.59
CA PHE A 25 8.24 4.47 -19.55
C PHE A 25 8.74 3.43 -18.54
N LEU A 26 8.26 3.48 -17.30
CA LEU A 26 8.67 2.57 -16.23
C LEU A 26 8.32 1.11 -16.55
N THR A 27 7.15 0.87 -17.15
CA THR A 27 6.73 -0.47 -17.58
C THR A 27 7.59 -0.97 -18.74
N GLY A 28 7.96 -0.10 -19.69
CA GLY A 28 8.90 -0.41 -20.75
C GLY A 28 10.28 -0.80 -20.22
N PHE A 29 10.80 -0.03 -19.24
CA PHE A 29 12.04 -0.36 -18.55
C PHE A 29 11.93 -1.69 -17.79
N GLN A 30 10.82 -1.93 -17.09
CA GLN A 30 10.56 -3.18 -16.39
C GLN A 30 10.53 -4.39 -17.34
N SER A 31 9.95 -4.24 -18.53
CA SER A 31 9.94 -5.27 -19.57
C SER A 31 11.36 -5.58 -20.06
N LEU A 32 12.19 -4.57 -20.25
CA LEU A 32 13.58 -4.75 -20.63
C LEU A 32 14.34 -5.53 -19.55
N VAL A 33 14.23 -5.12 -18.28
CA VAL A 33 14.84 -5.81 -17.14
C VAL A 33 14.35 -7.26 -17.04
N GLY A 34 13.04 -7.48 -17.17
CA GLY A 34 12.45 -8.83 -17.15
C GLY A 34 12.95 -9.72 -18.28
N SER A 35 13.06 -9.18 -19.50
CA SER A 35 13.62 -9.90 -20.64
C SER A 35 15.10 -10.25 -20.45
N PHE A 36 15.85 -9.40 -19.76
CA PHE A 36 17.24 -9.66 -19.40
C PHE A 36 17.33 -10.79 -18.38
N LEU A 37 16.54 -10.74 -17.29
CA LEU A 37 16.49 -11.82 -16.29
C LEU A 37 16.10 -13.17 -16.92
N GLN A 38 15.14 -13.18 -17.85
CA GLN A 38 14.74 -14.39 -18.57
C GLN A 38 15.88 -14.92 -19.45
N PHE A 39 16.55 -14.04 -20.21
CA PHE A 39 17.71 -14.41 -21.01
C PHE A 39 18.82 -15.01 -20.16
N LEU A 40 19.10 -14.42 -19.00
CA LEU A 40 20.09 -14.90 -18.06
C LEU A 40 19.74 -16.26 -17.43
N SER A 41 18.46 -16.61 -17.36
CA SER A 41 17.98 -17.86 -16.76
C SER A 41 17.94 -19.03 -17.75
N SER A 42 17.51 -18.78 -18.99
CA SER A 42 17.28 -19.86 -19.97
C SER A 42 17.93 -19.64 -21.34
N GLY A 43 18.46 -18.45 -21.63
CA GLY A 43 18.97 -18.07 -22.96
C GLY A 43 20.48 -18.19 -23.14
N LEU A 44 21.21 -18.72 -22.17
CA LEU A 44 22.68 -18.78 -22.19
C LEU A 44 23.20 -20.20 -22.48
N THR A 45 24.22 -20.28 -23.32
CA THR A 45 25.05 -21.49 -23.49
C THR A 45 25.93 -21.72 -22.26
N GLU A 46 26.43 -22.95 -22.06
CA GLU A 46 27.32 -23.26 -20.93
C GLU A 46 28.63 -22.46 -20.94
N THR A 47 29.17 -22.15 -22.13
CA THR A 47 30.34 -21.28 -22.29
C THR A 47 30.03 -19.88 -21.78
N ASN A 48 28.92 -19.29 -22.24
CA ASN A 48 28.53 -17.93 -21.87
C ASN A 48 28.19 -17.81 -20.38
N LYS A 49 27.60 -18.85 -19.78
CA LYS A 49 27.34 -18.91 -18.32
C LYS A 49 28.63 -18.83 -17.50
N ARG A 50 29.71 -19.49 -17.94
CA ARG A 50 31.01 -19.45 -17.26
C ARG A 50 31.68 -18.07 -17.38
N GLU A 51 31.56 -17.44 -18.54
CA GLU A 51 32.17 -16.14 -18.81
C GLU A 51 31.51 -14.98 -18.04
N ILE A 52 30.19 -15.05 -17.83
CA ILE A 52 29.50 -14.04 -17.02
C ILE A 52 29.61 -14.27 -15.50
N LEU A 53 30.12 -15.44 -15.07
CA LEU A 53 30.04 -15.90 -13.69
C LEU A 53 30.75 -14.96 -12.70
N SER A 54 31.81 -14.29 -13.16
CA SER A 54 32.59 -13.32 -12.38
C SER A 54 31.79 -12.08 -11.96
N PHE A 55 30.77 -11.69 -12.74
CA PHE A 55 29.94 -10.52 -12.47
C PHE A 55 28.43 -10.82 -12.40
N ARG A 56 28.05 -12.09 -12.55
CA ARG A 56 26.65 -12.54 -12.56
C ARG A 56 25.88 -12.09 -11.33
N LYS A 57 26.50 -12.18 -10.15
CA LYS A 57 25.88 -11.76 -8.89
C LYS A 57 25.51 -10.27 -8.90
N ASN A 58 26.41 -9.41 -9.38
CA ASN A 58 26.17 -7.96 -9.45
C ASN A 58 25.10 -7.65 -10.50
N LEU A 59 25.11 -8.38 -11.62
CA LEU A 59 24.09 -8.28 -12.66
C LEU A 59 22.69 -8.64 -12.14
N ASP A 60 22.53 -9.80 -11.48
CA ASP A 60 21.25 -10.22 -10.92
C ASP A 60 20.77 -9.23 -9.83
N GLN A 61 21.70 -8.73 -8.99
CA GLN A 61 21.39 -7.74 -7.96
C GLN A 61 20.85 -6.42 -8.54
N GLU A 62 21.50 -5.88 -9.58
CA GLU A 62 21.06 -4.62 -10.20
C GLU A 62 19.74 -4.77 -10.95
N LEU A 63 19.51 -5.93 -11.60
CA LEU A 63 18.24 -6.22 -12.27
C LEU A 63 17.10 -6.35 -11.25
N ASP A 64 17.29 -7.11 -10.17
CA ASP A 64 16.30 -7.26 -9.10
C ASP A 64 16.01 -5.94 -8.37
N LYS A 65 17.06 -5.15 -8.09
CA LYS A 65 16.96 -3.81 -7.49
C LYS A 65 16.13 -2.89 -8.37
N SER A 66 16.46 -2.81 -9.66
CA SER A 66 15.72 -2.02 -10.65
C SER A 66 14.26 -2.45 -10.72
N GLN A 67 13.99 -3.76 -10.75
CA GLN A 67 12.62 -4.28 -10.83
C GLN A 67 11.79 -3.98 -9.57
N LYS A 68 12.38 -4.11 -8.38
CA LYS A 68 11.72 -3.77 -7.11
C LYS A 68 11.41 -2.28 -7.05
N LYS A 69 12.37 -1.43 -7.42
CA LYS A 69 12.23 0.03 -7.37
C LYS A 69 11.16 0.53 -8.33
N ILE A 70 11.10 -0.02 -9.54
CA ILE A 70 10.06 0.33 -10.51
C ILE A 70 8.66 -0.02 -9.98
N LYS A 71 8.49 -1.22 -9.38
CA LYS A 71 7.20 -1.61 -8.78
C LYS A 71 6.80 -0.69 -7.63
N GLU A 72 7.76 -0.33 -6.77
CA GLU A 72 7.55 0.61 -5.66
C GLU A 72 7.09 1.98 -6.18
N ILE A 73 7.77 2.52 -7.20
CA ILE A 73 7.44 3.82 -7.79
C ILE A 73 6.07 3.79 -8.48
N ILE A 74 5.77 2.77 -9.29
CA ILE A 74 4.45 2.65 -9.94
C ILE A 74 3.34 2.60 -8.88
N PHE A 75 3.55 1.90 -7.76
CA PHE A 75 2.58 1.82 -6.67
C PHE A 75 2.40 3.17 -5.96
N ASN A 76 3.50 3.84 -5.61
CA ASN A 76 3.47 5.12 -4.88
C ASN A 76 2.97 6.28 -5.74
N LEU A 77 3.22 6.24 -7.05
CA LEU A 77 2.75 7.23 -8.02
C LEU A 77 1.33 6.93 -8.54
N ASP A 78 0.64 5.93 -8.02
CA ASP A 78 -0.79 5.70 -8.30
C ASP A 78 -1.63 6.86 -7.72
N GLU A 79 -2.67 7.29 -8.45
CA GLU A 79 -3.48 8.46 -8.07
C GLU A 79 -4.03 8.38 -6.63
N LYS A 80 -4.30 7.15 -6.16
CA LYS A 80 -4.83 6.89 -4.81
C LYS A 80 -3.81 7.15 -3.70
N HIS A 81 -2.52 6.92 -3.95
CA HIS A 81 -1.44 7.12 -2.98
C HIS A 81 -0.86 8.53 -3.08
N MET A 82 -0.73 9.03 -4.31
CA MET A 82 -0.16 10.34 -4.61
C MET A 82 -0.94 11.46 -3.91
N TYR A 83 -2.27 11.46 -4.00
CA TYR A 83 -3.08 12.53 -3.41
C TYR A 83 -2.97 12.61 -1.88
N ALA A 84 -2.91 11.46 -1.21
CA ALA A 84 -2.72 11.40 0.24
C ALA A 84 -1.31 11.87 0.64
N GLN A 85 -0.28 11.51 -0.14
CA GLN A 85 1.09 11.94 0.10
C GLN A 85 1.25 13.45 -0.10
N VAL A 86 0.67 14.00 -1.17
CA VAL A 86 0.64 15.44 -1.45
C VAL A 86 0.03 16.24 -0.28
N ARG A 87 -1.09 15.79 0.27
CA ARG A 87 -1.71 16.44 1.45
C ARG A 87 -0.84 16.35 2.70
N LYS A 88 -0.21 15.20 2.95
CA LYS A 88 0.70 15.02 4.09
C LYS A 88 1.90 15.95 4.01
N GLU A 89 2.42 16.14 2.81
CA GLU A 89 3.62 16.94 2.57
C GLU A 89 3.32 18.44 2.48
N TYR A 90 2.06 18.86 2.34
CA TYR A 90 1.67 20.27 2.16
C TYR A 90 2.29 21.22 3.18
N SER A 91 2.26 20.86 4.48
CA SER A 91 2.81 21.69 5.55
C SER A 91 4.33 21.89 5.49
N ARG A 92 5.05 21.07 4.69
CA ARG A 92 6.48 21.24 4.44
C ARG A 92 6.78 22.27 3.36
N TYR A 93 5.82 22.53 2.46
CA TYR A 93 5.97 23.50 1.36
C TYR A 93 5.30 24.83 1.68
N PHE A 94 4.17 24.83 2.38
CA PHE A 94 3.38 26.03 2.62
C PHE A 94 2.93 26.14 4.08
N SER A 95 3.06 27.35 4.64
CA SER A 95 2.73 27.67 6.04
C SER A 95 1.24 27.93 6.29
N SER A 96 0.49 28.32 5.25
CA SER A 96 -0.94 28.58 5.30
C SER A 96 -1.72 27.46 4.59
N GLN A 97 -2.75 26.89 5.22
CA GLN A 97 -3.70 25.98 4.56
C GLN A 97 -4.66 26.78 3.65
N LEU A 98 -4.13 27.34 2.57
CA LEU A 98 -4.94 27.90 1.48
C LEU A 98 -5.07 26.81 0.41
N ASP A 99 -6.27 26.27 0.27
CA ASP A 99 -6.60 25.24 -0.73
C ASP A 99 -6.61 25.85 -2.14
N GLU A 100 -5.42 26.06 -2.68
CA GLU A 100 -5.21 26.44 -4.08
C GLU A 100 -4.76 25.21 -4.89
N SER A 101 -5.52 24.87 -5.94
CA SER A 101 -5.23 23.72 -6.82
C SER A 101 -3.80 23.73 -7.37
N SER A 102 -3.24 24.92 -7.64
CA SER A 102 -1.87 25.11 -8.13
C SER A 102 -0.79 24.64 -7.15
N ARG A 103 -1.03 24.76 -5.84
CA ARG A 103 -0.09 24.33 -4.79
C ARG A 103 -0.05 22.81 -4.64
N TYR A 104 -1.20 22.16 -4.76
CA TYR A 104 -1.26 20.70 -4.78
C TYR A 104 -0.61 20.13 -6.05
N ASP A 105 -0.85 20.75 -7.21
CA ASP A 105 -0.17 20.40 -8.47
C ASP A 105 1.36 20.53 -8.34
N PHE A 106 1.86 21.59 -7.68
CA PHE A 106 3.28 21.78 -7.41
C PHE A 106 3.88 20.66 -6.55
N ILE A 107 3.25 20.34 -5.41
CA ILE A 107 3.73 19.29 -4.51
C ILE A 107 3.73 17.94 -5.24
N GLN A 108 2.65 17.64 -5.96
CA GLN A 108 2.54 16.41 -6.76
C GLN A 108 3.66 16.33 -7.80
N PHE A 109 3.90 17.41 -8.54
CA PHE A 109 4.94 17.49 -9.55
C PHE A 109 6.34 17.28 -8.96
N HIS A 110 6.61 17.87 -7.79
CA HIS A 110 7.87 17.68 -7.08
C HIS A 110 8.05 16.26 -6.52
N LEU A 111 6.98 15.63 -6.00
CA LEU A 111 7.05 14.24 -5.53
C LEU A 111 7.33 13.26 -6.67
N ILE A 112 6.69 13.45 -7.83
CA ILE A 112 6.97 12.66 -9.04
C ILE A 112 8.44 12.85 -9.44
N PHE A 113 8.92 14.10 -9.47
CA PHE A 113 10.31 14.43 -9.77
C PHE A 113 11.29 13.70 -8.84
N GLU A 114 11.10 13.79 -7.52
CA GLU A 114 12.00 13.15 -6.55
C GLU A 114 12.01 11.63 -6.69
N MET A 115 10.85 10.98 -6.85
CA MET A 115 10.80 9.51 -7.01
C MET A 115 11.52 9.05 -8.29
N LEU A 116 11.32 9.75 -9.40
CA LEU A 116 12.00 9.46 -10.66
C LEU A 116 13.50 9.79 -10.60
N ARG A 117 13.88 10.84 -9.87
CA ARG A 117 15.28 11.24 -9.63
C ARG A 117 16.03 10.20 -8.81
N TYR A 118 15.44 9.70 -7.72
CA TYR A 118 16.06 8.63 -6.93
C TYR A 118 16.23 7.35 -7.75
N PHE A 119 15.26 7.00 -8.59
CA PHE A 119 15.40 5.88 -9.52
C PHE A 119 16.56 6.09 -10.49
N TYR A 120 16.67 7.28 -11.09
CA TYR A 120 17.78 7.59 -11.98
C TYR A 120 19.13 7.45 -11.26
N ILE A 121 19.30 8.05 -10.08
CA ILE A 121 20.55 7.98 -9.31
C ILE A 121 20.91 6.53 -9.00
N GLU A 122 19.97 5.75 -8.46
CA GLU A 122 20.22 4.37 -8.04
C GLU A 122 20.49 3.41 -9.19
N SER A 123 19.92 3.66 -10.37
CA SER A 123 20.05 2.79 -11.54
C SER A 123 21.23 3.20 -12.42
N TYR A 124 21.42 4.49 -12.71
CA TYR A 124 22.41 4.94 -13.68
C TYR A 124 23.83 4.46 -13.36
N GLU A 125 24.28 4.64 -12.12
CA GLU A 125 25.61 4.17 -11.69
C GLU A 125 25.75 2.64 -11.85
N GLY A 126 24.74 1.88 -11.42
CA GLY A 126 24.73 0.42 -11.55
C GLY A 126 24.81 -0.05 -13.00
N TRP A 127 24.02 0.55 -13.91
CA TRP A 127 24.01 0.18 -15.33
C TRP A 127 25.29 0.61 -16.06
N ILE A 128 25.93 1.72 -15.68
CA ILE A 128 27.24 2.12 -16.19
C ILE A 128 28.31 1.13 -15.74
N LEU A 129 28.33 0.75 -14.45
CA LEU A 129 29.25 -0.27 -13.96
C LEU A 129 29.07 -1.61 -14.68
N LEU A 130 27.83 -2.02 -14.95
CA LEU A 130 27.55 -3.24 -15.73
C LEU A 130 28.10 -3.15 -17.16
N ARG A 131 27.90 -2.01 -17.85
CA ARG A 131 28.49 -1.79 -19.19
C ARG A 131 30.00 -1.91 -19.15
N ASP A 132 30.65 -1.27 -18.18
CA ASP A 132 32.10 -1.21 -18.09
C ASP A 132 32.68 -2.60 -17.75
N VAL A 133 32.03 -3.35 -16.85
CA VAL A 133 32.40 -4.73 -16.52
C VAL A 133 32.26 -5.65 -17.74
N VAL A 134 31.15 -5.55 -18.47
CA VAL A 134 30.95 -6.34 -19.70
C VAL A 134 31.98 -5.95 -20.76
N THR A 135 32.30 -4.67 -20.92
CA THR A 135 33.28 -4.21 -21.93
C THR A 135 34.70 -4.66 -21.60
N ASN A 136 35.08 -4.63 -20.31
CA ASN A 136 36.42 -4.99 -19.86
C ASN A 136 36.65 -6.50 -19.69
N THR A 137 35.58 -7.29 -19.64
CA THR A 137 35.66 -8.75 -19.57
C THR A 137 35.98 -9.31 -20.97
N LYS A 138 36.93 -10.24 -21.05
CA LYS A 138 37.24 -10.95 -22.31
C LYS A 138 36.26 -12.09 -22.52
N PHE A 139 35.44 -11.99 -23.57
CA PHE A 139 34.56 -13.07 -24.02
C PHE A 139 35.21 -13.84 -25.16
N SER A 140 34.97 -15.15 -25.22
CA SER A 140 35.38 -15.96 -26.37
C SER A 140 34.51 -15.69 -27.61
N ASP A 141 33.24 -15.35 -27.39
CA ASP A 141 32.28 -14.93 -28.41
C ASP A 141 32.04 -13.41 -28.35
N GLN A 142 32.64 -12.69 -29.29
CA GLN A 142 32.51 -11.24 -29.40
C GLN A 142 31.10 -10.79 -29.77
N ASP A 143 30.34 -11.62 -30.50
CA ASP A 143 28.96 -11.33 -30.89
C ASP A 143 28.02 -11.44 -29.68
N PHE A 144 28.29 -12.39 -28.78
CA PHE A 144 27.57 -12.47 -27.50
C PHE A 144 27.81 -11.24 -26.63
N GLN A 145 29.06 -10.79 -26.48
CA GLN A 145 29.38 -9.57 -25.74
C GLN A 145 28.72 -8.34 -26.36
N THR A 146 28.94 -8.12 -27.65
CA THR A 146 28.56 -6.88 -28.35
C THR A 146 27.07 -6.82 -28.62
N ASN A 147 26.51 -7.85 -29.24
CA ASN A 147 25.11 -7.83 -29.64
C ASN A 147 24.20 -8.26 -28.48
N SER A 148 24.45 -9.43 -27.90
CA SER A 148 23.52 -9.98 -26.90
C SER A 148 23.53 -9.21 -25.57
N LEU A 149 24.70 -8.85 -25.03
CA LEU A 149 24.76 -8.14 -23.74
C LEU A 149 24.69 -6.62 -23.89
N LEU A 150 25.52 -6.04 -24.75
CA LEU A 150 25.58 -4.58 -24.89
C LEU A 150 24.40 -4.02 -25.70
N ASN A 151 24.33 -4.30 -27.00
CA ASN A 151 23.39 -3.63 -27.91
C ASN A 151 21.92 -3.95 -27.65
N TYR A 152 21.58 -5.19 -27.28
CA TYR A 152 20.17 -5.57 -27.07
C TYR A 152 19.67 -5.38 -25.64
N ARG A 153 20.55 -5.13 -24.65
CA ARG A 153 20.15 -5.16 -23.24
C ARG A 153 20.69 -3.99 -22.42
N ILE A 154 22.01 -3.83 -22.32
CA ILE A 154 22.62 -2.79 -21.46
C ILE A 154 22.48 -1.40 -22.09
N LEU A 155 22.82 -1.24 -23.37
CA LEU A 155 22.74 0.06 -24.04
C LEU A 155 21.31 0.60 -24.14
N PRO A 156 20.27 -0.20 -24.48
CA PRO A 156 18.90 0.32 -24.48
C PRO A 156 18.39 0.69 -23.08
N ALA A 157 18.89 0.07 -22.02
CA ALA A 157 18.59 0.49 -20.64
C ALA A 157 19.23 1.85 -20.34
N LEU A 158 20.50 2.04 -20.70
CA LEU A 158 21.21 3.31 -20.54
C LEU A 158 20.58 4.43 -21.37
N GLU A 159 20.15 4.15 -22.59
CA GLU A 159 19.41 5.09 -23.44
C GLU A 159 18.10 5.54 -22.77
N ARG A 160 17.34 4.60 -22.19
CA ARG A 160 16.14 4.95 -21.41
C ARG A 160 16.46 5.81 -20.19
N LEU A 161 17.56 5.52 -19.48
CA LEU A 161 18.01 6.36 -18.35
C LEU A 161 18.44 7.75 -18.81
N TYR A 162 19.05 7.86 -19.99
CA TYR A 162 19.37 9.15 -20.60
C TYR A 162 18.10 9.95 -20.95
N HIS A 163 17.06 9.31 -21.50
CA HIS A 163 15.78 9.97 -21.71
C HIS A 163 15.15 10.44 -20.39
N LEU A 164 15.26 9.64 -19.33
CA LEU A 164 14.83 10.03 -17.99
C LEU A 164 15.63 11.23 -17.45
N GLU A 165 16.94 11.29 -17.72
CA GLU A 165 17.79 12.42 -17.36
C GLU A 165 17.27 13.72 -17.98
N ILE A 166 16.98 13.72 -19.29
CA ILE A 166 16.42 14.87 -20.00
C ILE A 166 15.07 15.27 -19.40
N PHE A 167 14.21 14.28 -19.14
CA PHE A 167 12.90 14.51 -18.51
C PHE A 167 13.05 15.20 -17.15
N LEU A 168 13.96 14.71 -16.31
CA LEU A 168 14.25 15.27 -14.99
C LEU A 168 14.86 16.68 -15.08
N LYS A 169 15.76 16.95 -16.03
CA LYS A 169 16.29 18.30 -16.27
C LYS A 169 15.18 19.30 -16.60
N ARG A 170 14.25 18.92 -17.46
CA ARG A 170 13.10 19.77 -17.83
C ARG A 170 12.13 19.96 -16.65
N MET A 171 11.86 18.92 -15.86
CA MET A 171 11.10 19.05 -14.61
C MET A 171 11.81 19.98 -13.60
N SER A 172 13.13 19.85 -13.45
CA SER A 172 13.93 20.66 -12.52
C SER A 172 13.89 22.15 -12.88
N PHE A 173 13.83 22.46 -14.18
CA PHE A 173 13.68 23.83 -14.68
C PHE A 173 12.31 24.41 -14.28
N ILE A 174 11.23 23.64 -14.44
CA ILE A 174 9.87 24.04 -14.02
C ILE A 174 9.82 24.25 -12.49
N LEU A 175 10.50 23.39 -11.73
CA LEU A 175 10.60 23.45 -10.27
C LEU A 175 11.63 24.49 -9.75
N GLN A 176 12.41 25.11 -10.64
CA GLN A 176 13.49 26.04 -10.32
C GLN A 176 14.50 25.51 -9.30
N VAL A 177 14.89 24.25 -9.47
CA VAL A 177 15.93 23.63 -8.66
C VAL A 177 17.28 24.21 -9.08
N ASN A 178 17.88 25.03 -8.22
CA ASN A 178 19.14 25.75 -8.52
C ASN A 178 20.41 24.90 -8.34
N ASN A 179 20.29 23.66 -7.85
CA ASN A 179 21.42 22.76 -7.66
C ASN A 179 21.82 22.12 -8.99
N GLN A 180 23.04 22.36 -9.47
CA GLN A 180 23.55 21.75 -10.71
C GLN A 180 23.79 20.24 -10.57
N ASN A 181 24.02 19.74 -9.35
CA ASN A 181 24.33 18.34 -9.04
C ASN A 181 23.10 17.55 -8.58
N PHE A 182 21.89 18.02 -8.89
CA PHE A 182 20.66 17.39 -8.42
C PHE A 182 20.48 15.94 -8.92
N LEU A 183 21.17 15.54 -10.00
CA LEU A 183 21.11 14.17 -10.53
C LEU A 183 22.15 13.22 -9.91
N THR A 184 22.99 13.71 -9.00
CA THR A 184 24.05 12.90 -8.36
C THR A 184 23.94 12.90 -6.83
N GLU A 185 23.22 13.85 -6.24
CA GLU A 185 23.10 13.96 -4.79
C GLU A 185 21.84 13.27 -4.26
N TYR A 186 21.97 12.41 -3.25
CA TYR A 186 20.81 11.79 -2.58
C TYR A 186 20.01 12.74 -1.67
N LYS A 187 20.46 13.99 -1.49
CA LYS A 187 19.71 14.97 -0.70
C LYS A 187 18.45 15.40 -1.47
N PRO A 188 17.29 15.56 -0.80
CA PRO A 188 16.09 16.11 -1.44
C PRO A 188 16.35 17.50 -2.01
N THR A 189 15.79 17.80 -3.18
CA THR A 189 15.92 19.12 -3.79
C THR A 189 15.02 20.15 -3.10
N LYS A 190 15.38 21.43 -3.25
CA LYS A 190 14.61 22.57 -2.72
C LYS A 190 13.95 23.30 -3.89
N PRO A 191 12.70 22.96 -4.28
CA PRO A 191 12.01 23.63 -5.38
C PRO A 191 11.47 24.99 -4.95
N LYS A 192 11.23 25.89 -5.91
CA LYS A 192 10.57 27.18 -5.67
C LYS A 192 9.20 27.21 -6.33
N PHE A 193 8.17 27.51 -5.55
CA PHE A 193 6.81 27.65 -6.05
C PHE A 193 6.59 29.05 -6.66
N ARG A 194 5.84 29.11 -7.77
CA ARG A 194 5.41 30.35 -8.44
C ARG A 194 3.97 30.18 -8.93
N ASP A 195 3.09 31.11 -8.58
CA ASP A 195 1.66 31.05 -8.93
C ASP A 195 1.35 31.03 -10.43
N ARG A 196 2.22 31.63 -11.26
CA ARG A 196 2.04 31.73 -12.71
C ARG A 196 2.58 30.52 -13.48
N VAL A 197 3.18 29.55 -12.79
CA VAL A 197 3.75 28.35 -13.41
C VAL A 197 2.74 27.20 -13.37
N ILE A 198 2.58 26.49 -14.48
CA ILE A 198 1.70 25.32 -14.59
C ILE A 198 2.49 24.07 -14.23
N TYR A 199 2.22 23.49 -13.06
CA TYR A 199 2.89 22.28 -12.55
C TYR A 199 2.18 21.00 -13.00
N ARG A 200 2.22 20.73 -14.32
CA ARG A 200 1.69 19.50 -14.92
C ARG A 200 2.76 18.81 -15.73
N LEU A 201 2.68 17.48 -15.85
CA LEU A 201 3.61 16.70 -16.68
C LEU A 201 3.61 17.14 -18.14
N SER A 202 2.46 17.63 -18.65
CA SER A 202 2.36 18.20 -19.99
C SER A 202 3.30 19.39 -20.21
N SER A 203 3.58 20.18 -19.16
CA SER A 203 4.47 21.34 -19.21
C SER A 203 5.91 20.96 -19.53
N VAL A 204 6.32 19.72 -19.27
CA VAL A 204 7.67 19.22 -19.59
C VAL A 204 7.88 19.18 -21.10
N PHE A 205 6.83 19.01 -21.90
CA PHE A 205 6.93 18.88 -23.37
C PHE A 205 6.81 20.22 -24.12
N ASP A 206 6.76 21.35 -23.41
CA ASP A 206 6.72 22.68 -24.02
C ASP A 206 8.05 22.99 -24.72
N GLU A 207 8.05 23.12 -26.05
CA GLU A 207 9.27 23.41 -26.83
C GLU A 207 9.86 24.78 -26.46
N THR A 208 9.02 25.71 -26.01
CA THR A 208 9.43 27.06 -25.58
C THR A 208 9.82 27.12 -24.09
N LEU A 209 9.97 25.97 -23.42
CA LEU A 209 10.22 25.90 -21.98
C LEU A 209 11.41 26.77 -21.55
N TYR A 210 12.50 26.73 -22.32
CA TYR A 210 13.74 27.47 -22.03
C TYR A 210 13.74 28.90 -22.58
N ASP A 211 12.81 29.25 -23.47
CA ASP A 211 12.71 30.58 -24.09
C ASP A 211 11.91 31.58 -23.23
N LYS A 212 11.41 31.14 -22.07
CA LYS A 212 10.65 31.99 -21.14
C LYS A 212 11.60 33.01 -20.49
N PRO A 213 11.37 34.32 -20.68
CA PRO A 213 12.27 35.34 -20.16
C PRO A 213 12.32 35.32 -18.61
N GLU A 214 13.52 35.56 -18.06
CA GLU A 214 13.79 35.73 -16.61
C GLU A 214 12.96 36.86 -15.95
N ALA A 215 12.27 37.69 -16.73
CA ALA A 215 11.50 38.84 -16.29
C ALA A 215 10.12 38.46 -15.71
N LEU A 216 10.12 37.66 -14.65
CA LEU A 216 9.03 37.57 -13.67
C LEU A 216 9.67 37.39 -12.27
N GLU A 217 10.28 38.46 -11.76
CA GLU A 217 10.67 38.62 -10.34
C GLU A 217 10.02 39.92 -9.80
N PRO A 218 9.64 40.03 -8.51
CA PRO A 218 9.33 38.99 -7.52
C PRO A 218 7.92 39.17 -6.89
N GLN A 219 7.36 38.08 -6.37
CA GLN A 219 6.72 38.13 -5.05
C GLN A 219 7.32 36.96 -4.28
N ASP A 220 8.39 37.26 -3.55
CA ASP A 220 8.91 36.41 -2.51
C ASP A 220 7.76 36.10 -1.55
N SER A 221 7.21 34.89 -1.64
CA SER A 221 6.77 34.26 -0.40
C SER A 221 8.05 33.77 0.24
N ASP A 222 8.42 34.36 1.37
CA ASP A 222 9.55 33.96 2.24
C ASP A 222 9.36 32.52 2.75
N ILE A 223 9.44 31.54 1.84
CA ILE A 223 9.33 30.12 2.14
C ILE A 223 10.73 29.65 2.52
N VAL A 224 11.04 29.78 3.82
CA VAL A 224 12.23 29.17 4.40
C VAL A 224 11.95 27.68 4.60
N TYR A 225 12.56 26.84 3.75
CA TYR A 225 12.57 25.39 3.89
C TYR A 225 13.28 24.99 5.21
N LYS A 226 12.51 24.66 6.24
CA LYS A 226 13.04 24.24 7.56
C LYS A 226 13.43 22.76 7.59
N SER A 227 14.39 22.33 6.77
CA SER A 227 14.98 20.99 6.92
C SER A 227 16.08 20.90 7.97
N GLU A 228 16.64 22.04 8.39
CA GLU A 228 17.80 22.07 9.28
C GLU A 228 17.44 21.88 10.76
N GLU A 229 16.17 22.04 11.15
CA GLU A 229 15.68 21.75 12.52
C GLU A 229 15.53 20.23 12.79
N VAL A 230 15.52 19.37 11.77
CA VAL A 230 15.32 17.91 11.94
C VAL A 230 16.58 17.19 12.43
N ILE A 231 17.78 17.75 12.24
CA ILE A 231 19.04 17.10 12.66
C ILE A 231 19.45 17.53 14.08
N GLN A 232 18.93 18.66 14.59
CA GLN A 232 19.28 19.16 15.93
C GLN A 232 18.17 18.94 16.99
N ASN A 233 16.92 18.68 16.59
CA ASN A 233 15.83 18.42 17.54
C ASN A 233 15.86 17.00 18.16
N GLU A 234 16.69 16.07 17.68
CA GLU A 234 16.90 14.77 18.35
C GLU A 234 17.67 14.88 19.67
N ILE A 235 18.34 16.01 19.95
CA ILE A 235 19.18 16.18 21.16
C ILE A 235 18.49 17.01 22.25
N GLN A 236 17.43 17.78 21.95
CA GLN A 236 16.77 18.68 22.92
C GLN A 236 15.32 18.31 23.28
N GLU A 237 14.74 17.26 22.69
CA GLU A 237 13.39 16.77 23.05
C GLU A 237 13.32 15.99 24.38
N SER A 238 14.42 15.84 25.13
CA SER A 238 14.39 15.20 26.46
C SER A 238 13.81 16.09 27.56
N ASP A 239 13.80 17.42 27.40
CA ASP A 239 13.47 18.34 28.51
C ASP A 239 12.15 19.11 28.36
N LYS A 240 11.46 19.03 27.21
CA LYS A 240 10.16 19.71 27.01
C LYS A 240 8.93 18.83 27.25
N THR A 241 9.11 17.53 27.49
CA THR A 241 8.02 16.54 27.67
C THR A 241 7.31 16.64 29.03
N LYS A 242 7.72 17.56 29.92
CA LYS A 242 7.11 17.73 31.26
C LYS A 242 6.08 18.87 31.38
N GLN A 243 5.78 19.64 30.33
CA GLN A 243 4.86 20.79 30.44
C GLN A 243 3.61 20.76 29.53
N LEU A 244 3.38 19.72 28.74
CA LEU A 244 2.22 19.62 27.83
C LEU A 244 1.05 18.74 28.34
N GLN A 245 1.02 18.37 29.63
CA GLN A 245 -0.07 17.57 30.20
C GLN A 245 -1.34 18.35 30.61
N ASN A 246 -1.41 19.67 30.41
CA ASN A 246 -2.55 20.49 30.86
C ASN A 246 -3.18 21.36 29.76
N GLN A 247 -3.51 20.79 28.60
CA GLN A 247 -4.47 21.42 27.70
C GLN A 247 -5.61 20.46 27.37
N LYS A 248 -6.83 20.85 27.77
CA LYS A 248 -8.09 20.20 27.41
C LYS A 248 -8.17 20.03 25.89
N PRO A 249 -8.66 18.88 25.39
CA PRO A 249 -8.82 18.68 23.95
C PRO A 249 -9.88 19.65 23.42
N LYS A 250 -9.51 20.48 22.44
CA LYS A 250 -10.48 21.17 21.58
C LYS A 250 -11.11 20.15 20.62
N PRO A 251 -12.42 20.24 20.34
CA PRO A 251 -13.10 19.33 19.43
C PRO A 251 -12.58 19.53 18.00
N LYS A 252 -12.20 18.43 17.34
CA LYS A 252 -11.85 18.41 15.92
C LYS A 252 -13.13 18.57 15.09
N GLU A 253 -13.08 19.41 14.07
CA GLU A 253 -14.16 19.57 13.10
C GLU A 253 -14.37 18.27 12.31
N GLU A 254 -15.63 17.81 12.29
CA GLU A 254 -16.10 16.53 11.78
C GLU A 254 -16.21 16.53 10.25
N GLY A 255 -15.10 16.27 9.56
CA GLY A 255 -15.16 15.61 8.26
C GLY A 255 -15.19 14.10 8.50
N ASN A 256 -16.22 13.38 8.04
CA ASN A 256 -16.31 11.92 8.16
C ASN A 256 -15.10 11.25 7.47
N THR A 257 -14.00 11.04 8.20
CA THR A 257 -12.82 10.33 7.73
C THR A 257 -13.19 8.88 7.48
N ASN A 258 -13.21 8.47 6.20
CA ASN A 258 -13.56 7.12 5.77
C ASN A 258 -12.39 6.11 5.85
N TYR A 259 -11.34 6.48 6.58
CA TYR A 259 -10.14 5.68 6.76
C TYR A 259 -9.59 5.81 8.17
N ILE A 260 -8.80 4.82 8.57
CA ILE A 260 -8.01 4.84 9.80
C ILE A 260 -6.53 4.62 9.48
N GLN A 261 -5.69 5.37 10.18
CA GLN A 261 -4.23 5.22 10.19
C GLN A 261 -3.80 4.86 11.61
N ALA A 262 -3.69 3.56 11.88
CA ALA A 262 -3.28 3.01 13.17
C ALA A 262 -1.74 2.83 13.23
N TYR A 263 -0.95 3.79 12.76
CA TYR A 263 0.50 3.66 12.69
C TYR A 263 1.17 3.82 14.07
N GLY A 264 2.26 3.09 14.27
CA GLY A 264 3.21 3.32 15.34
C GLY A 264 4.35 4.25 14.91
N LYS A 265 5.36 4.38 15.77
CA LYS A 265 6.50 5.29 15.58
C LYS A 265 7.51 4.81 14.52
N TYR A 266 7.55 3.51 14.24
CA TYR A 266 8.62 2.87 13.49
C TYR A 266 8.12 2.30 12.14
N THR A 267 9.04 2.04 11.22
CA THR A 267 8.73 1.52 9.87
C THR A 267 8.04 0.15 9.91
N TRP A 268 8.41 -0.72 10.86
CA TRP A 268 7.83 -2.06 11.04
C TRP A 268 6.41 -2.07 11.66
N ASN A 269 5.95 -0.94 12.21
CA ASN A 269 4.58 -0.77 12.69
C ASN A 269 3.83 0.38 11.99
N SER A 270 4.21 0.70 10.75
CA SER A 270 3.56 1.71 9.90
C SER A 270 3.27 1.24 8.47
N ASP A 271 3.27 -0.07 8.25
CA ASP A 271 2.97 -0.71 6.96
C ASP A 271 1.45 -0.67 6.59
N GLN A 272 1.11 -1.26 5.45
CA GLN A 272 -0.27 -1.34 4.93
C GLN A 272 -1.28 -2.01 5.87
N HIS A 273 -0.84 -2.80 6.84
CA HIS A 273 -1.73 -3.55 7.72
C HIS A 273 -2.36 -2.68 8.81
N TYR A 274 -1.75 -1.52 9.06
CA TYR A 274 -2.23 -0.50 9.99
C TYR A 274 -3.12 0.56 9.29
N PHE A 275 -3.33 0.42 7.98
CA PHE A 275 -4.24 1.26 7.21
C PHE A 275 -5.50 0.49 6.84
N PHE A 276 -6.66 1.13 6.99
CA PHE A 276 -7.92 0.55 6.56
C PHE A 276 -8.91 1.62 6.14
N ARG A 277 -9.68 1.37 5.08
CA ARG A 277 -10.65 2.32 4.52
C ARG A 277 -11.91 1.64 4.03
N TYR A 278 -12.99 2.41 3.97
CA TYR A 278 -14.21 2.04 3.26
C TYR A 278 -14.52 3.06 2.16
N GLU A 279 -15.27 2.62 1.15
CA GLU A 279 -15.71 3.47 0.04
C GLU A 279 -16.99 4.21 0.42
N MET A 280 -16.98 5.54 0.39
CA MET A 280 -18.10 6.37 0.86
C MET A 280 -19.37 6.15 0.03
N ASP A 281 -19.27 6.10 -1.29
CA ASP A 281 -20.44 5.93 -2.17
C ASP A 281 -21.15 4.60 -1.93
N LYS A 282 -20.36 3.53 -1.80
CA LYS A 282 -20.87 2.19 -1.48
C LYS A 282 -21.42 2.12 -0.06
N TYR A 283 -20.77 2.77 0.91
CA TYR A 283 -21.29 2.88 2.27
C TYR A 283 -22.65 3.57 2.31
N LEU A 284 -22.82 4.68 1.59
CA LEU A 284 -24.10 5.39 1.52
C LEU A 284 -25.18 4.54 0.85
N ALA A 285 -24.83 3.81 -0.22
CA ALA A 285 -25.73 2.88 -0.89
C ALA A 285 -26.15 1.71 0.03
N GLU A 286 -25.21 1.12 0.76
CA GLU A 286 -25.49 0.05 1.72
C GLU A 286 -26.29 0.56 2.93
N LYS A 287 -26.00 1.76 3.42
CA LYS A 287 -26.78 2.42 4.47
C LYS A 287 -28.22 2.68 4.00
N ALA A 288 -28.44 2.98 2.72
CA ALA A 288 -29.79 3.15 2.19
C ALA A 288 -30.62 1.85 2.24
N LEU A 289 -30.00 0.66 2.33
CA LEU A 289 -30.71 -0.62 2.44
C LEU A 289 -31.53 -0.73 3.73
N PHE A 290 -31.15 -0.02 4.80
CA PHE A 290 -31.95 0.03 6.04
C PHE A 290 -33.31 0.68 5.82
N LYS A 291 -33.43 1.60 4.84
CA LYS A 291 -34.71 2.24 4.48
C LYS A 291 -35.70 1.27 3.84
N SER A 292 -35.21 0.21 3.19
CA SER A 292 -36.02 -0.82 2.54
C SER A 292 -35.90 -2.18 3.24
N ALA A 293 -35.33 -2.22 4.46
CA ALA A 293 -35.14 -3.44 5.23
C ALA A 293 -36.48 -4.01 5.70
N ILE A 294 -36.59 -5.32 5.61
CA ILE A 294 -37.73 -6.12 6.06
C ILE A 294 -37.34 -6.88 7.34
N SER A 295 -36.15 -7.46 7.35
CA SER A 295 -35.60 -8.22 8.47
C SER A 295 -34.07 -8.21 8.46
N LEU A 296 -33.49 -8.52 9.62
CA LEU A 296 -32.05 -8.65 9.82
C LEU A 296 -31.77 -10.05 10.39
N ASP A 297 -30.80 -10.77 9.84
CA ASP A 297 -30.30 -12.02 10.40
C ASP A 297 -29.15 -11.69 11.36
N LEU A 298 -29.42 -11.52 12.66
CA LEU A 298 -28.43 -11.05 13.67
C LEU A 298 -28.06 -12.08 14.74
N HIS A 299 -28.32 -13.36 14.46
CA HIS A 299 -28.04 -14.43 15.41
C HIS A 299 -26.53 -14.68 15.57
N LEU A 300 -26.09 -14.93 16.80
CA LEU A 300 -24.73 -15.36 17.11
C LEU A 300 -24.71 -16.89 17.32
N GLY A 301 -25.04 -17.65 16.28
CA GLY A 301 -25.00 -19.13 16.32
C GLY A 301 -26.30 -19.86 16.69
N ALA A 302 -27.47 -19.26 16.44
CA ALA A 302 -28.76 -19.95 16.59
C ALA A 302 -29.02 -20.95 15.43
N ASP A 303 -29.79 -22.01 15.73
CA ASP A 303 -30.19 -23.09 14.82
C ASP A 303 -30.98 -22.57 13.60
N GLU A 304 -30.69 -23.10 12.40
CA GLU A 304 -31.29 -22.72 11.11
C GLU A 304 -32.82 -22.84 11.11
N GLN A 305 -33.38 -23.80 11.85
CA GLN A 305 -34.83 -23.97 11.98
C GLN A 305 -35.47 -22.81 12.78
N LEU A 306 -34.77 -22.31 13.79
CA LEU A 306 -35.20 -21.19 14.61
C LEU A 306 -35.16 -19.87 13.83
N LEU A 307 -34.18 -19.73 12.93
CA LEU A 307 -34.05 -18.58 12.02
C LEU A 307 -35.17 -18.50 10.98
N ARG A 308 -35.56 -19.64 10.40
CA ARG A 308 -36.71 -19.69 9.48
C ARG A 308 -38.01 -19.34 10.21
N ALA A 309 -38.20 -19.85 11.41
CA ALA A 309 -39.35 -19.51 12.24
C ALA A 309 -39.36 -18.01 12.64
N GLU A 310 -38.21 -17.44 12.97
CA GLU A 310 -38.07 -16.02 13.30
C GLU A 310 -38.27 -15.11 12.07
N LEU A 311 -37.77 -15.51 10.89
CA LEU A 311 -37.98 -14.81 9.63
C LEU A 311 -39.47 -14.79 9.26
N ILE A 312 -40.15 -15.94 9.29
CA ILE A 312 -41.59 -16.05 9.02
C ILE A 312 -42.39 -15.24 10.05
N ARG A 313 -42.03 -15.32 11.34
CA ARG A 313 -42.61 -14.52 12.42
C ARG A 313 -42.35 -13.02 12.23
N SER A 314 -41.20 -12.63 11.67
CA SER A 314 -40.87 -11.22 11.38
C SER A 314 -41.67 -10.67 10.21
N MET A 315 -41.96 -11.48 9.18
CA MET A 315 -42.82 -11.08 8.07
C MET A 315 -44.31 -10.99 8.45
N THR A 316 -44.73 -11.76 9.46
CA THR A 316 -46.12 -11.82 9.95
C THR A 316 -46.41 -10.92 11.15
N SER A 317 -45.40 -10.54 11.92
CA SER A 317 -45.51 -9.64 13.08
C SER A 317 -45.89 -8.21 12.68
N THR A 318 -47.00 -7.70 13.21
CA THR A 318 -47.45 -6.32 13.08
C THR A 318 -46.53 -5.32 13.79
N GLU A 319 -45.82 -5.74 14.84
CA GLU A 319 -44.85 -4.90 15.56
C GLU A 319 -43.58 -4.61 14.74
N LYS A 320 -43.09 -5.59 13.97
CA LYS A 320 -41.92 -5.38 13.08
C LYS A 320 -42.28 -4.66 11.77
N LYS A 321 -43.55 -4.60 11.36
CA LYS A 321 -44.01 -3.81 10.20
C LYS A 321 -43.91 -2.29 10.41
N ASN A 322 -43.81 -1.84 11.65
CA ASN A 322 -43.72 -0.42 12.02
C ASN A 322 -42.31 0.01 12.47
N LYS A 323 -41.29 -0.86 12.37
CA LYS A 323 -39.90 -0.47 12.66
C LYS A 323 -39.43 0.56 11.64
N SER A 324 -38.87 1.67 12.14
CA SER A 324 -38.29 2.69 11.29
C SER A 324 -36.94 2.24 10.72
N ALA A 325 -36.47 2.93 9.68
CA ALA A 325 -35.13 2.69 9.13
C ALA A 325 -34.03 2.90 10.18
N GLU A 326 -34.25 3.84 11.10
CA GLU A 326 -33.33 4.17 12.20
C GLU A 326 -33.26 3.03 13.22
N ASP A 327 -34.40 2.39 13.54
CA ASP A 327 -34.42 1.24 14.45
C ASP A 327 -33.62 0.06 13.91
N PHE A 328 -33.75 -0.23 12.61
CA PHE A 328 -32.96 -1.28 11.96
C PHE A 328 -31.46 -0.94 11.93
N GLU A 329 -31.11 0.33 11.68
CA GLU A 329 -29.72 0.77 11.71
C GLU A 329 -29.12 0.58 13.11
N VAL A 330 -29.81 1.02 14.17
CA VAL A 330 -29.38 0.88 15.56
C VAL A 330 -29.24 -0.59 15.98
N GLU A 331 -30.20 -1.45 15.61
CA GLU A 331 -30.15 -2.88 15.89
C GLU A 331 -28.92 -3.54 15.24
N TYR A 332 -28.64 -3.20 13.98
CA TYR A 332 -27.46 -3.70 13.27
C TYR A 332 -26.14 -3.17 13.88
N GLN A 333 -26.09 -1.91 14.29
CA GLN A 333 -24.92 -1.33 14.97
C GLN A 333 -24.63 -2.04 16.29
N ASN A 334 -25.66 -2.31 17.10
CA ASN A 334 -25.51 -3.03 18.35
C ASN A 334 -25.03 -4.47 18.13
N PHE A 335 -25.56 -5.14 17.11
CA PHE A 335 -25.06 -6.44 16.69
C PHE A 335 -23.57 -6.39 16.33
N LEU A 336 -23.13 -5.43 15.51
CA LEU A 336 -21.72 -5.33 15.12
C LEU A 336 -20.79 -5.12 16.33
N LYS A 337 -21.20 -4.31 17.31
CA LYS A 337 -20.41 -4.11 18.55
C LYS A 337 -20.20 -5.42 19.32
N GLN A 338 -21.27 -6.19 19.52
CA GLN A 338 -21.21 -7.49 20.18
C GLN A 338 -20.44 -8.51 19.34
N PHE A 339 -20.66 -8.50 18.03
CA PHE A 339 -20.02 -9.40 17.09
C PHE A 339 -18.50 -9.18 17.01
N PHE A 340 -18.01 -7.94 17.03
CA PHE A 340 -16.57 -7.66 17.04
C PHE A 340 -15.91 -8.10 18.34
N GLN A 341 -16.57 -7.93 19.49
CA GLN A 341 -16.09 -8.49 20.76
C GLN A 341 -16.03 -10.02 20.72
N PHE A 342 -17.05 -10.66 20.12
CA PHE A 342 -17.05 -12.11 19.91
C PHE A 342 -15.91 -12.57 18.99
N CYS A 343 -15.69 -11.89 17.86
CA CYS A 343 -14.58 -12.16 16.95
C CYS A 343 -13.23 -12.07 17.69
N GLU A 344 -13.07 -11.01 18.48
CA GLU A 344 -11.87 -10.77 19.27
C GLU A 344 -11.60 -11.92 20.25
N ASN A 345 -12.61 -12.33 21.02
CA ASN A 345 -12.49 -13.43 21.98
C ASN A 345 -12.10 -14.75 21.29
N ILE A 346 -12.70 -15.07 20.13
CA ILE A 346 -12.32 -16.26 19.35
C ILE A 346 -10.87 -16.18 18.90
N ILE A 347 -10.44 -15.02 18.38
CA ILE A 347 -9.06 -14.84 17.92
C ILE A 347 -8.07 -15.05 19.07
N LEU A 348 -8.31 -14.43 20.23
CA LEU A 348 -7.45 -14.54 21.40
C LEU A 348 -7.40 -15.98 21.93
N MET A 349 -8.55 -16.67 21.96
CA MET A 349 -8.65 -18.06 22.41
C MET A 349 -7.92 -19.01 21.45
N ASN A 350 -8.15 -18.88 20.14
CA ASN A 350 -7.53 -19.75 19.14
C ASN A 350 -6.01 -19.59 19.09
N MET A 351 -5.52 -18.36 19.28
CA MET A 351 -4.09 -18.05 19.28
C MET A 351 -3.45 -18.13 20.68
N MET A 352 -4.23 -18.44 21.73
CA MET A 352 -3.80 -18.45 23.14
C MET A 352 -3.06 -17.16 23.57
N ILE A 353 -3.55 -16.01 23.12
CA ILE A 353 -2.95 -14.71 23.44
C ILE A 353 -3.43 -14.25 24.83
N PRO A 354 -2.52 -13.95 25.78
CA PRO A 354 -2.89 -13.47 27.11
C PRO A 354 -3.61 -12.13 27.05
N ASN A 355 -4.63 -11.95 27.89
CA ASN A 355 -5.39 -10.69 27.98
C ASN A 355 -4.53 -9.46 28.26
N GLN A 356 -3.38 -9.61 28.92
CA GLN A 356 -2.44 -8.53 29.21
C GLN A 356 -1.89 -7.86 27.93
N VAL A 357 -1.72 -8.64 26.86
CA VAL A 357 -1.14 -8.17 25.60
C VAL A 357 -2.18 -8.09 24.48
N LYS A 358 -3.46 -8.28 24.81
CA LYS A 358 -4.60 -8.29 23.88
C LYS A 358 -4.59 -7.09 22.93
N TYR A 359 -4.55 -5.88 23.48
CA TYR A 359 -4.68 -4.66 22.68
C TYR A 359 -3.47 -4.43 21.78
N VAL A 360 -2.27 -4.77 22.24
CA VAL A 360 -1.04 -4.72 21.45
C VAL A 360 -1.08 -5.75 20.31
N PHE A 361 -1.56 -6.96 20.58
CA PHE A 361 -1.76 -7.98 19.56
C PHE A 361 -2.78 -7.54 18.51
N LEU A 362 -3.94 -7.03 18.93
CA LEU A 362 -4.97 -6.55 18.00
C LEU A 362 -4.45 -5.39 17.16
N PHE A 363 -3.71 -4.46 17.77
CA PHE A 363 -3.04 -3.38 17.06
C PHE A 363 -2.15 -3.90 15.93
N HIS A 364 -1.29 -4.89 16.19
CA HIS A 364 -0.38 -5.47 15.19
C HIS A 364 -1.06 -6.39 14.17
N LEU A 365 -2.18 -7.04 14.55
CA LEU A 365 -3.06 -7.73 13.61
C LEU A 365 -3.60 -6.74 12.57
N GLY A 366 -4.03 -5.57 13.05
CA GLY A 366 -4.47 -4.45 12.23
C GLY A 366 -5.93 -4.57 11.76
N PRO A 367 -6.59 -3.42 11.50
CA PRO A 367 -8.02 -3.36 11.19
C PRO A 367 -8.38 -4.10 9.89
N SER A 368 -7.46 -4.15 8.92
CA SER A 368 -7.67 -4.88 7.65
C SER A 368 -7.82 -6.39 7.86
N HIS A 369 -6.90 -7.01 8.61
CA HIS A 369 -7.00 -8.46 8.86
C HIS A 369 -8.16 -8.79 9.78
N PHE A 370 -8.43 -7.93 10.77
CA PHE A 370 -9.60 -8.08 11.62
C PHE A 370 -10.90 -8.08 10.80
N TYR A 371 -11.05 -7.15 9.85
CA TYR A 371 -12.20 -7.16 8.94
C TYR A 371 -12.28 -8.44 8.09
N MET A 372 -11.15 -8.94 7.58
CA MET A 372 -11.15 -10.19 6.81
C MET A 372 -11.63 -11.38 7.65
N ILE A 373 -11.22 -11.45 8.92
CA ILE A 373 -11.67 -12.48 9.87
C ILE A 373 -13.16 -12.30 10.20
N ALA A 374 -13.57 -11.08 10.55
CA ALA A 374 -14.97 -10.75 10.86
C ALA A 374 -15.89 -11.11 9.67
N LYS A 375 -15.50 -10.75 8.44
CA LYS A 375 -16.23 -11.11 7.23
C LYS A 375 -16.35 -12.63 7.05
N LYS A 376 -15.29 -13.38 7.34
CA LYS A 376 -15.32 -14.85 7.26
C LYS A 376 -16.29 -15.44 8.27
N PHE A 377 -16.27 -14.98 9.51
CA PHE A 377 -17.22 -15.42 10.53
C PHE A 377 -18.67 -15.06 10.19
N LEU A 378 -18.94 -13.87 9.62
CA LEU A 378 -20.29 -13.51 9.16
C LEU A 378 -20.79 -14.50 8.09
N MET A 379 -19.91 -14.90 7.16
CA MET A 379 -20.26 -15.85 6.10
C MET A 379 -20.43 -17.28 6.62
N GLU A 380 -19.52 -17.76 7.49
CA GLU A 380 -19.52 -19.13 8.03
C GLU A 380 -20.70 -19.37 8.99
N VAL A 381 -21.00 -18.38 9.84
CA VAL A 381 -22.14 -18.43 10.78
C VAL A 381 -23.45 -18.04 10.09
N ASN A 382 -23.40 -17.66 8.81
CA ASN A 382 -24.55 -17.25 7.99
C ASN A 382 -25.37 -16.12 8.64
N THR A 383 -24.70 -15.14 9.25
CA THR A 383 -25.30 -14.03 10.03
C THR A 383 -24.84 -12.66 9.52
N GLY A 384 -25.47 -11.59 10.00
CA GLY A 384 -25.23 -10.21 9.59
C GLY A 384 -25.86 -9.82 8.25
N TYR A 385 -26.85 -10.58 7.77
CA TYR A 385 -27.55 -10.28 6.52
C TYR A 385 -28.68 -9.28 6.73
N ILE A 386 -28.80 -8.36 5.78
CA ILE A 386 -29.96 -7.48 5.62
C ILE A 386 -30.85 -8.06 4.52
N HIS A 387 -32.12 -8.28 4.83
CA HIS A 387 -33.15 -8.59 3.85
C HIS A 387 -33.87 -7.30 3.47
N SER A 388 -33.64 -6.82 2.26
CA SER A 388 -34.21 -5.56 1.76
C SER A 388 -35.11 -5.79 0.56
N ARG A 389 -36.15 -4.96 0.39
CA ARG A 389 -36.95 -4.97 -0.84
C ARG A 389 -36.13 -4.41 -1.99
N GLY A 390 -36.07 -5.14 -3.10
CA GLY A 390 -35.48 -4.66 -4.34
C GLY A 390 -36.28 -3.50 -4.95
N ALA A 391 -35.67 -2.77 -5.88
CA ALA A 391 -36.25 -1.56 -6.49
C ALA A 391 -37.65 -1.81 -7.11
N ASP A 392 -37.88 -3.00 -7.66
CA ASP A 392 -39.15 -3.39 -8.27
C ASP A 392 -40.24 -3.82 -7.26
N GLY A 393 -39.93 -3.81 -5.96
CA GLY A 393 -40.84 -4.17 -4.85
C GLY A 393 -41.20 -5.66 -4.74
N LYS A 394 -40.90 -6.47 -5.76
CA LYS A 394 -41.27 -7.90 -5.85
C LYS A 394 -40.19 -8.88 -5.39
N LYS A 395 -38.92 -8.45 -5.38
CA LYS A 395 -37.77 -9.30 -5.01
C LYS A 395 -37.22 -8.89 -3.64
N VAL A 396 -36.80 -9.87 -2.85
CA VAL A 396 -36.09 -9.65 -1.58
C VAL A 396 -34.61 -9.93 -1.81
N ASN A 397 -33.77 -8.93 -1.56
CA ASN A 397 -32.34 -9.02 -1.66
C ASN A 397 -31.75 -9.33 -0.28
N ARG A 398 -30.96 -10.40 -0.19
CA ARG A 398 -30.22 -10.79 1.00
C ARG A 398 -28.75 -10.41 0.82
N VAL A 399 -28.23 -9.51 1.66
CA VAL A 399 -26.85 -9.00 1.50
C VAL A 399 -26.20 -8.69 2.84
N ILE A 400 -24.90 -8.98 2.97
CA ILE A 400 -24.06 -8.45 4.06
C ILE A 400 -23.50 -7.10 3.58
N PRO A 401 -23.82 -5.98 4.24
CA PRO A 401 -23.34 -4.65 3.84
C PRO A 401 -21.85 -4.51 4.15
N GLY A 402 -21.02 -4.77 3.15
CA GLY A 402 -19.58 -4.93 3.31
C GLY A 402 -18.88 -3.66 3.78
N GLU A 403 -19.15 -2.53 3.14
CA GLU A 403 -18.57 -1.22 3.48
C GLU A 403 -19.15 -0.65 4.78
N TYR A 404 -20.42 -0.93 5.09
CA TYR A 404 -21.02 -0.60 6.38
C TYR A 404 -20.30 -1.29 7.53
N VAL A 405 -19.98 -2.59 7.38
CA VAL A 405 -19.17 -3.33 8.36
C VAL A 405 -17.76 -2.72 8.45
N LYS A 406 -17.13 -2.34 7.33
CA LYS A 406 -15.80 -1.71 7.37
C LYS A 406 -15.79 -0.40 8.15
N LYS A 407 -16.80 0.47 7.98
CA LYS A 407 -16.94 1.70 8.75
C LYS A 407 -16.97 1.41 10.25
N HIS A 408 -17.75 0.41 10.67
CA HIS A 408 -17.83 0.04 12.08
C HIS A 408 -16.57 -0.63 12.62
N VAL A 409 -15.78 -1.31 11.78
CA VAL A 409 -14.43 -1.76 12.18
C VAL A 409 -13.52 -0.58 12.47
N ILE A 410 -13.59 0.50 11.66
CA ILE A 410 -12.83 1.74 11.92
C ILE A 410 -13.25 2.36 13.24
N ASP A 411 -14.56 2.50 13.48
CA ASP A 411 -15.07 3.05 14.74
C ASP A 411 -14.61 2.21 15.93
N TYR A 412 -14.77 0.88 15.85
CA TYR A 412 -14.32 -0.03 16.89
C TYR A 412 -12.83 0.14 17.21
N TRP A 413 -12.01 0.34 16.18
CA TRP A 413 -10.58 0.57 16.36
C TRP A 413 -10.29 1.90 17.05
N ASN A 414 -10.98 2.98 16.67
CA ASN A 414 -10.81 4.31 17.25
C ASN A 414 -11.34 4.40 18.69
N GLU A 415 -12.45 3.71 18.99
CA GLU A 415 -13.13 3.77 20.28
C GLU A 415 -12.56 2.76 21.29
N THR A 416 -12.12 1.60 20.83
CA THR A 416 -11.77 0.46 21.71
C THR A 416 -10.30 0.07 21.62
N ILE A 417 -9.71 -0.04 20.44
CA ILE A 417 -8.34 -0.57 20.31
C ILE A 417 -7.31 0.52 20.59
N LEU A 418 -7.29 1.60 19.80
CA LEU A 418 -6.26 2.64 19.90
C LEU A 418 -6.16 3.31 21.28
N PRO A 419 -7.28 3.62 21.99
CA PRO A 419 -7.19 4.23 23.32
C PRO A 419 -6.56 3.32 24.39
N ASN A 420 -6.64 2.00 24.20
CA ASN A 420 -6.12 1.01 25.14
C ASN A 420 -4.70 0.52 24.80
N VAL A 421 -4.06 1.10 23.78
CA VAL A 421 -2.70 0.74 23.36
C VAL A 421 -1.75 1.91 23.65
N GLY A 422 -0.96 1.76 24.71
CA GLY A 422 0.08 2.71 25.08
C GLY A 422 1.34 2.63 24.21
N GLU A 423 2.49 3.02 24.74
CA GLU A 423 3.79 2.92 24.05
C GLU A 423 4.21 1.48 23.72
N GLU A 424 3.52 0.49 24.27
CA GLU A 424 3.78 -0.94 24.03
C GLU A 424 3.68 -1.34 22.55
N LYS A 425 2.86 -0.64 21.74
CA LYS A 425 2.81 -0.85 20.27
C LYS A 425 4.14 -0.60 19.57
N ASN A 426 5.00 0.19 20.18
CA ASN A 426 6.32 0.55 19.67
C ASN A 426 7.41 -0.38 20.22
N ASN A 427 7.06 -1.37 21.04
CA ASN A 427 8.01 -2.32 21.61
C ASN A 427 8.23 -3.51 20.68
N LEU A 428 9.36 -3.52 19.96
CA LEU A 428 9.73 -4.59 19.05
C LEU A 428 9.90 -5.95 19.76
N ALA A 429 10.40 -5.98 21.00
CA ALA A 429 10.56 -7.23 21.75
C ALA A 429 9.22 -7.88 22.07
N LEU A 430 8.21 -7.06 22.39
CA LEU A 430 6.85 -7.53 22.61
C LEU A 430 6.21 -8.07 21.33
N LEU A 431 6.42 -7.40 20.19
CA LEU A 431 5.97 -7.91 18.88
C LEU A 431 6.65 -9.24 18.51
N LYS A 432 7.95 -9.39 18.76
CA LYS A 432 8.67 -10.65 18.54
C LYS A 432 8.10 -11.77 19.41
N LYS A 433 7.87 -11.51 20.70
CA LYS A 433 7.24 -12.48 21.60
C LYS A 433 5.84 -12.90 21.12
N LEU A 434 5.01 -11.95 20.68
CA LEU A 434 3.70 -12.26 20.09
C LEU A 434 3.83 -13.12 18.83
N THR A 435 4.82 -12.83 17.99
CA THR A 435 5.09 -13.60 16.76
C THR A 435 5.52 -15.02 17.08
N GLU A 436 6.40 -15.21 18.07
CA GLU A 436 6.84 -16.52 18.54
C GLU A 436 5.65 -17.36 19.05
N MET A 437 4.76 -16.78 19.85
CA MET A 437 3.54 -17.46 20.31
C MET A 437 2.65 -17.92 19.14
N ILE A 438 2.53 -17.10 18.11
CA ILE A 438 1.74 -17.43 16.91
C ILE A 438 2.45 -18.48 16.05
N GLU A 439 3.78 -18.46 16.00
CA GLU A 439 4.59 -19.46 15.30
C GLU A 439 4.50 -20.83 15.98
N GLU A 440 4.53 -20.88 17.31
CA GLU A 440 4.28 -22.11 18.08
C GLU A 440 2.89 -22.68 17.79
N LYS A 441 1.86 -21.81 17.77
CA LYS A 441 0.49 -22.22 17.40
C LYS A 441 0.38 -22.68 15.96
N TYR A 442 1.09 -22.03 15.04
CA TYR A 442 1.15 -22.46 13.65
C TYR A 442 1.75 -23.87 13.53
N ILE A 443 2.81 -24.17 14.26
CA ILE A 443 3.44 -25.49 14.28
C ILE A 443 2.48 -26.53 14.86
N GLU A 444 1.82 -26.24 15.98
CA GLU A 444 0.84 -27.12 16.62
C GLU A 444 -0.33 -27.46 15.68
N ILE A 445 -0.98 -26.44 15.09
CA ILE A 445 -2.10 -26.65 14.16
C ILE A 445 -1.63 -27.35 12.89
N SER A 446 -0.43 -27.05 12.39
CA SER A 446 0.12 -27.74 11.21
C SER A 446 0.34 -29.23 11.47
N LYS A 447 0.79 -29.61 12.68
CA LYS A 447 0.89 -31.03 13.07
C LYS A 447 -0.47 -31.72 13.10
N LEU A 448 -1.48 -31.08 13.70
CA LEU A 448 -2.86 -31.60 13.73
C LEU A 448 -3.44 -31.73 12.31
N THR A 449 -3.12 -30.79 11.42
CA THR A 449 -3.55 -30.80 10.02
C THR A 449 -2.91 -31.97 9.26
N ILE A 450 -1.64 -32.26 9.52
CA ILE A 450 -0.96 -33.43 8.95
C ILE A 450 -1.58 -34.73 9.47
N GLN A 451 -1.90 -34.81 10.77
CA GLN A 451 -2.59 -35.97 11.35
C GLN A 451 -3.96 -36.19 10.70
N LYS A 452 -4.76 -35.13 10.51
CA LYS A 452 -6.04 -35.22 9.80
C LYS A 452 -5.89 -35.70 8.36
N TYR A 453 -4.82 -35.31 7.67
CA TYR A 453 -4.50 -35.84 6.35
C TYR A 453 -4.14 -37.33 6.41
N ASP A 454 -3.35 -37.74 7.40
CA ASP A 454 -2.93 -39.14 7.59
C ASP A 454 -4.11 -40.03 7.99
N GLU A 455 -5.17 -39.49 8.59
CA GLU A 455 -6.42 -40.17 8.93
C GLU A 455 -7.40 -40.30 7.75
N LEU A 456 -7.17 -39.64 6.61
CA LEU A 456 -8.04 -39.79 5.44
C LEU A 456 -7.95 -41.20 4.84
N ASP A 457 -9.07 -41.65 4.26
CA ASP A 457 -9.13 -42.90 3.51
C ASP A 457 -8.11 -42.91 2.35
N GLU A 458 -7.50 -44.07 2.12
CA GLU A 458 -6.51 -44.28 1.06
C GLU A 458 -7.07 -43.96 -0.33
N GLU A 459 -8.38 -44.12 -0.54
CA GLU A 459 -9.05 -43.76 -1.79
C GLU A 459 -9.02 -42.25 -2.04
N ILE A 460 -9.19 -41.43 -0.99
CA ILE A 460 -9.14 -39.97 -1.07
C ILE A 460 -7.69 -39.50 -1.26
N LYS A 461 -6.74 -40.08 -0.52
CA LYS A 461 -5.30 -39.76 -0.63
C LYS A 461 -4.74 -40.05 -2.02
N ASN A 462 -5.19 -41.14 -2.65
CA ASN A 462 -4.75 -41.54 -3.99
C ASN A 462 -5.51 -40.82 -5.12
N SER A 463 -6.65 -40.18 -4.83
CA SER A 463 -7.46 -39.49 -5.84
C SER A 463 -6.80 -38.24 -6.42
N LYS A 464 -5.98 -37.53 -5.63
CA LYS A 464 -5.39 -36.23 -6.00
C LYS A 464 -3.99 -36.06 -5.42
N PRO A 465 -3.14 -35.25 -6.05
CA PRO A 465 -1.89 -34.78 -5.45
C PRO A 465 -2.12 -34.19 -4.06
N ARG A 466 -1.25 -34.53 -3.11
CA ARG A 466 -1.28 -34.05 -1.71
C ARG A 466 -1.54 -32.55 -1.60
N GLU A 467 -0.87 -31.73 -2.42
CA GLU A 467 -1.01 -30.28 -2.40
C GLU A 467 -2.45 -29.80 -2.70
N LEU A 468 -3.17 -30.49 -3.60
CA LEU A 468 -4.56 -30.17 -3.93
C LEU A 468 -5.51 -30.56 -2.81
N ILE A 469 -5.26 -31.70 -2.15
CA ILE A 469 -6.02 -32.13 -0.97
C ILE A 469 -5.84 -31.11 0.15
N PHE A 470 -4.59 -30.73 0.46
CA PHE A 470 -4.33 -29.69 1.46
C PHE A 470 -4.99 -28.37 1.09
N ARG A 471 -5.03 -27.97 -0.19
CA ARG A 471 -5.71 -26.73 -0.62
C ARG A 471 -7.23 -26.77 -0.42
N GLU A 472 -7.85 -27.93 -0.64
CA GLU A 472 -9.29 -28.13 -0.48
C GLU A 472 -9.69 -28.13 1.00
N TYR A 473 -8.95 -28.86 1.84
CA TYR A 473 -9.27 -29.02 3.27
C TYR A 473 -8.58 -28.02 4.20
N MET A 474 -7.70 -27.14 3.71
CA MET A 474 -6.92 -26.21 4.54
C MET A 474 -7.80 -25.37 5.47
N ASN A 475 -8.89 -24.82 4.94
CA ASN A 475 -9.78 -23.94 5.69
C ASN A 475 -10.52 -24.70 6.80
N GLU A 476 -10.86 -25.97 6.56
CA GLU A 476 -11.55 -26.83 7.52
C GLU A 476 -10.60 -27.31 8.63
N TRP A 477 -9.40 -27.74 8.25
CA TRP A 477 -8.44 -28.31 9.20
C TRP A 477 -7.71 -27.25 10.02
N MET A 478 -7.25 -26.17 9.38
CA MET A 478 -6.52 -25.10 10.08
C MET A 478 -7.43 -23.98 10.60
N GLY A 479 -8.63 -23.82 10.03
CA GLY A 479 -9.52 -22.68 10.29
C GLY A 479 -9.17 -21.47 9.41
N ALA A 480 -10.14 -20.96 8.66
CA ALA A 480 -9.93 -19.83 7.75
C ALA A 480 -9.44 -18.56 8.46
N ALA A 481 -9.96 -18.27 9.66
CA ALA A 481 -9.51 -17.16 10.49
C ALA A 481 -8.05 -17.29 10.94
N ASN A 482 -7.64 -18.49 11.33
CA ASN A 482 -6.26 -18.76 11.77
C ASN A 482 -5.27 -18.59 10.63
N ILE A 483 -5.64 -19.02 9.41
CA ILE A 483 -4.81 -18.83 8.21
C ILE A 483 -4.52 -17.35 7.95
N ILE A 484 -5.50 -16.46 8.18
CA ILE A 484 -5.31 -15.01 8.01
C ILE A 484 -4.27 -14.48 9.01
N ILE A 485 -4.33 -14.93 10.27
CA ILE A 485 -3.39 -14.55 11.32
C ILE A 485 -1.98 -15.10 11.00
N PHE A 486 -1.87 -16.38 10.61
CA PHE A 486 -0.58 -16.97 10.24
C PHE A 486 0.06 -16.30 9.02
N LYS A 487 -0.74 -15.87 8.04
CA LYS A 487 -0.22 -15.07 6.92
C LYS A 487 0.36 -13.74 7.40
N ARG A 488 -0.28 -13.09 8.38
CA ARG A 488 0.21 -11.84 8.96
C ARG A 488 1.53 -12.03 9.71
N PHE A 489 1.60 -12.99 10.63
CA PHE A 489 2.70 -13.09 11.58
C PHE A 489 3.82 -14.07 11.18
N VAL A 490 3.51 -15.15 10.44
CA VAL A 490 4.46 -16.25 10.18
C VAL A 490 5.03 -16.21 8.75
N LYS A 491 4.20 -15.94 7.74
CA LYS A 491 4.65 -15.96 6.34
C LYS A 491 5.34 -14.68 5.88
N ASN A 492 5.01 -13.53 6.48
CA ASN A 492 5.66 -12.25 6.22
C ASN A 492 6.80 -12.02 7.23
N LYS A 493 7.84 -12.87 7.22
CA LYS A 493 9.10 -12.61 7.95
C LYS A 493 9.86 -11.48 7.24
N SER A 494 9.34 -10.27 7.35
CA SER A 494 9.97 -9.01 6.94
C SER A 494 10.03 -8.14 8.18
N PHE A 495 10.87 -8.52 9.13
CA PHE A 495 11.22 -7.67 10.27
C PHE A 495 12.44 -6.84 9.91
#